data_AF-A0A3D0NZV7-F1
#
_entry.id   AF-A0A3D0NZV7-F1
#
_cell.length_a   1.000
_cell.length_b   1.000
_cell.length_c   1.000
_cell.angle_alpha   90.00
_cell.angle_beta   90.00
_cell.angle_gamma   90.00
#
_symmetry.space_group_name_H-M   'P 1'
#
loop_
_entity.id
_entity.type
_entity.pdbx_description
1 polymer ?
#
loop_
_entity_poly.entity_id
_entity_poly.type
_entity_poly.pdbx_seq_one_letter_code
_entity_poly.pdbx_strand_id
1 'polypeptide(L)' 'MKKRKYQGHYCKICGRRKSNEKFSGSGYTAHICRDYAKLPKEKRDDMQTIVEDKVNLTTHRIISRFIEEAYTLRRIKDV' A
#
# COMPACT_ATOMS: atom_id res chain seq x y z
N MET A 1 25.92 -15.58 -7.02
CA MET A 1 24.58 -15.90 -7.56
C MET A 1 23.92 -14.63 -8.09
N LYS A 2 23.46 -14.61 -9.35
CA LYS A 2 22.80 -13.44 -9.95
C LYS A 2 21.40 -13.30 -9.34
N LYS A 3 21.11 -12.21 -8.62
CA LYS A 3 19.77 -11.92 -8.08
C LYS A 3 18.76 -11.96 -9.24
N ARG A 4 17.78 -12.86 -9.18
CA ARG A 4 16.70 -12.88 -10.18
C ARG A 4 15.90 -11.59 -10.05
N LYS A 5 15.89 -10.78 -11.10
CA LYS A 5 15.02 -9.60 -11.19
C LYS A 5 13.59 -10.11 -11.33
N TYR A 6 12.76 -9.88 -10.31
CA TYR A 6 11.33 -10.17 -10.39
C TYR A 6 10.73 -9.31 -11.49
N GLN A 7 10.22 -9.96 -12.53
CA GLN A 7 9.52 -9.29 -13.62
C GLN A 7 8.16 -8.77 -13.10
N GLY A 8 7.67 -7.67 -13.66
CA GLY A 8 6.40 -7.07 -13.24
C GLY A 8 6.52 -5.90 -12.27
N HIS A 9 5.42 -5.14 -12.17
CA HIS A 9 5.28 -3.93 -11.34
C HIS A 9 4.15 -4.09 -10.33
N TYR A 10 4.30 -3.42 -9.19
CA TYR A 10 3.22 -3.28 -8.21
C TYR A 10 2.27 -2.16 -8.63
N CYS A 11 0.96 -2.39 -8.49
CA CYS A 11 -0.03 -1.37 -8.74
C CYS A 11 -0.68 -0.88 -7.43
N LYS A 12 -0.67 0.44 -7.22
CA LYS A 12 -1.08 1.07 -5.95
C LYS A 12 -2.57 0.98 -5.67
N ILE A 13 -3.40 0.98 -6.72
CA ILE A 13 -4.87 0.91 -6.57
C ILE A 13 -5.34 -0.53 -6.31
N CYS A 14 -4.73 -1.50 -7.00
CA CYS A 14 -5.15 -2.90 -6.93
C CYS A 14 -4.46 -3.71 -5.82
N GLY A 15 -3.36 -3.19 -5.26
CA GLY A 15 -2.62 -3.85 -4.20
C GLY A 15 -1.87 -5.11 -4.61
N ARG A 16 -1.64 -5.34 -5.92
CA ARG A 16 -1.03 -6.58 -6.44
C ARG A 16 0.10 -6.30 -7.42
N ARG A 17 1.08 -7.21 -7.47
CA ARG A 17 2.11 -7.24 -8.53
C ARG A 17 1.52 -7.83 -9.80
N LYS A 18 1.67 -7.16 -10.94
CA LYS A 18 1.22 -7.64 -12.26
C LYS A 18 2.38 -7.65 -13.26
N SER A 19 2.26 -8.42 -14.33
CA SER A 19 3.25 -8.46 -15.42
C SER A 19 3.40 -7.10 -16.10
N ASN A 20 4.56 -6.85 -16.74
CA ASN A 20 4.86 -5.56 -17.38
C ASN A 20 3.80 -5.18 -18.43
N GLU A 21 3.26 -6.15 -19.16
CA GLU A 21 2.21 -5.97 -20.18
C GLU A 21 0.89 -5.43 -19.61
N LYS A 22 0.67 -5.58 -18.29
CA LYS A 22 -0.50 -5.03 -17.60
C LYS A 22 -0.31 -3.56 -17.23
N PHE A 23 0.81 -2.93 -17.59
CA PHE A 23 1.06 -1.51 -17.43
C PHE A 23 1.27 -0.89 -18.81
N SER A 24 0.81 0.34 -19.01
CA SER A 24 0.85 1.01 -20.30
C SER A 24 1.14 2.49 -20.14
N GLY A 25 2.04 3.03 -20.97
CA GLY A 25 2.33 4.47 -21.05
C GLY A 25 2.55 5.11 -19.67
N SER A 26 1.82 6.21 -19.40
CA SER A 26 1.87 6.95 -18.14
C SER A 26 1.45 6.16 -16.89
N GLY A 27 0.69 5.06 -17.06
CA GLY A 27 0.34 4.16 -15.97
C GLY A 27 1.54 3.43 -15.36
N TYR A 28 2.63 3.28 -16.13
CA TYR A 28 3.87 2.66 -15.67
C TYR A 28 4.55 3.52 -14.59
N THR A 29 4.74 4.82 -14.85
CA THR A 29 5.31 5.78 -13.90
C THR A 29 4.39 6.01 -12.70
N ALA A 30 3.08 6.00 -12.91
CA ALA A 30 2.11 6.19 -11.83
C ALA A 30 1.92 4.94 -10.94
N HIS A 31 2.54 3.79 -11.28
CA HIS A 31 2.27 2.50 -10.64
C HIS A 31 0.78 2.13 -10.66
N ILE A 32 0.12 2.31 -11.80
CA ILE A 32 -1.31 2.00 -12.01
C ILE A 32 -1.41 1.02 -13.19
N CYS A 33 -1.96 -0.17 -12.94
CA CYS A 33 -2.14 -1.14 -14.03
C CYS A 33 -3.24 -0.70 -15.00
N ARG A 34 -3.17 -1.18 -16.23
CA ARG A 34 -4.04 -0.82 -17.36
C ARG A 34 -5.52 -0.88 -17.03
N ASP A 35 -5.92 -1.87 -16.23
CA ASP A 35 -7.32 -2.04 -15.78
C ASP A 35 -7.85 -0.79 -15.05
N TYR A 36 -7.03 -0.21 -14.16
CA TYR A 36 -7.37 1.00 -13.43
C TYR A 36 -6.98 2.27 -14.18
N ALA A 37 -5.96 2.21 -15.04
CA ALA A 37 -5.53 3.35 -15.85
C ALA A 37 -6.59 3.79 -16.88
N LYS A 38 -7.50 2.87 -17.27
CA LYS A 38 -8.66 3.15 -18.13
C LYS A 38 -9.78 3.92 -17.42
N LEU A 39 -9.78 3.98 -16.09
CA LEU A 39 -10.81 4.69 -15.35
C LEU A 39 -10.62 6.21 -15.47
N PRO A 40 -11.71 7.00 -15.39
CA PRO A 40 -11.62 8.44 -15.27
C PRO A 40 -10.68 8.86 -14.14
N LYS A 41 -10.02 10.02 -14.29
CA LYS A 41 -9.08 10.54 -13.29
C LYS A 41 -9.73 10.65 -11.91
N GLU A 42 -10.91 11.24 -11.83
CA GLU A 42 -11.69 11.41 -10.59
C GLU A 42 -11.88 10.08 -9.85
N LYS A 43 -12.36 9.04 -10.55
CA LYS A 43 -12.52 7.70 -9.96
C LYS A 43 -11.20 7.08 -9.50
N ARG A 44 -10.08 7.38 -10.17
CA ARG A 44 -8.77 6.89 -9.74
C ARG A 44 -8.29 7.62 -8.49
N ASP A 45 -8.51 8.92 -8.43
CA ASP A 45 -8.11 9.77 -7.31
C ASP A 45 -8.90 9.35 -6.05
N ASP A 46 -10.22 9.16 -6.16
CA ASP A 46 -11.07 8.64 -5.07
C ASP A 46 -10.57 7.29 -4.56
N MET A 47 -10.31 6.35 -5.48
CA MET A 47 -9.81 5.03 -5.12
C MET A 47 -8.44 5.10 -4.45
N GLN A 48 -7.59 6.03 -4.86
CA GLN A 48 -6.27 6.22 -4.27
C GLN A 48 -6.39 6.79 -2.85
N THR A 49 -7.23 7.81 -2.64
CA THR A 49 -7.51 8.36 -1.31
C THR A 49 -8.02 7.28 -0.36
N ILE A 50 -8.98 6.45 -0.81
CA ILE A 50 -9.50 5.33 0.01
C ILE A 50 -8.39 4.34 0.39
N VAL A 51 -7.45 4.05 -0.53
CA VAL A 51 -6.32 3.16 -0.24
C VAL A 51 -5.38 3.80 0.78
N GLU A 52 -5.05 5.07 0.62
CA GLU A 52 -4.19 5.84 1.52
C GLU A 52 -4.80 5.92 2.94
N ASP A 53 -6.09 6.22 3.05
CA ASP A 53 -6.82 6.28 4.31
C ASP A 53 -6.83 4.94 5.05
N LYS A 54 -7.01 3.83 4.32
CA LYS A 54 -6.94 2.48 4.90
C LYS A 54 -5.56 2.17 5.46
N VAL A 55 -4.50 2.55 4.76
CA VAL A 55 -3.12 2.37 5.25
C VAL A 55 -2.91 3.22 6.51
N ASN A 56 -3.32 4.48 6.50
CA ASN A 56 -3.19 5.38 7.64
C ASN A 56 -3.94 4.87 8.88
N LEU A 57 -5.18 4.41 8.72
CA LEU A 57 -5.95 3.81 9.80
C LEU A 57 -5.27 2.56 10.38
N THR A 58 -4.67 1.74 9.52
CA THR A 58 -3.94 0.53 9.94
C THR A 58 -2.69 0.90 10.73
N THR A 59 -1.92 1.88 10.25
CA THR A 59 -0.73 2.40 10.94
C THR A 59 -1.09 2.96 12.31
N HIS A 60 -2.14 3.78 12.39
CA HIS A 60 -2.62 4.32 13.67
C HIS A 60 -2.98 3.21 14.66
N ARG A 61 -3.74 2.20 14.22
CA ARG A 61 -4.11 1.05 15.06
C ARG A 61 -2.90 0.28 15.60
N ILE A 62 -1.90 0.05 14.75
CA ILE A 62 -0.66 -0.65 15.13
C ILE A 62 0.12 0.18 16.17
N ILE A 63 0.28 1.48 15.92
CA ILE A 63 0.98 2.39 16.85
C ILE A 63 0.26 2.45 18.20
N SER A 64 -1.07 2.63 18.21
CA SER A 64 -1.84 2.63 19.44
C SER A 64 -1.66 1.32 20.21
N ARG A 65 -1.69 0.17 19.54
CA ARG A 65 -1.46 -1.12 20.19
C ARG A 65 -0.06 -1.21 20.82
N PHE A 66 0.98 -0.81 20.09
CA PHE A 66 2.35 -0.82 20.62
C PHE A 66 2.52 0.11 21.83
N ILE A 67 1.86 1.27 21.81
CA ILE A 67 1.88 2.22 22.93
C ILE A 67 1.21 1.60 24.15
N GLU A 68 0.02 1.03 24.01
CA GLU A 68 -0.70 0.36 25.10
C GLU A 68 0.09 -0.81 25.69
N GLU A 69 0.68 -1.67 24.83
CA GLU A 69 1.55 -2.77 25.26
C GLU A 69 2.75 -2.25 26.05
N ALA A 70 3.41 -1.18 25.58
CA ALA A 70 4.56 -0.59 26.27
C ALA A 70 4.18 0.00 27.63
N TYR A 71 3.04 0.70 27.74
CA TYR A 71 2.53 1.22 29.01
C TYR A 71 2.19 0.10 30.00
N THR A 72 1.57 -0.98 29.52
CA THR A 72 1.19 -2.12 30.35
C THR A 72 2.42 -2.85 30.89
N LEU A 73 3.42 -3.08 30.04
CA LEU A 73 4.69 -3.71 30.43
C LEU A 73 5.49 -2.88 31.43
N ARG A 74 5.48 -1.54 31.29
CA ARG A 74 6.09 -0.64 32.28
C ARG A 74 5.39 -0.79 33.64
N ARG A 75 4.06 -0.72 33.67
CA ARG A 75 3.27 -0.88 34.90
C ARG A 75 3.52 -2.22 35.61
N ILE A 76 3.68 -3.32 34.87
CA ILE A 76 3.96 -4.64 35.48
C ILE A 76 5.36 -4.71 36.09
N LYS A 77 6.35 -3.99 35.55
CA LYS A 77 7.72 -3.96 36.09
C LYS A 77 7.87 -3.07 37.32
N ASP A 78 6.91 -2.17 37.55
CA ASP A 78 6.88 -1.26 38.69
C ASP A 78 6.11 -1.86 39.90
N VAL A 79 5.74 -3.15 39.85
CA VAL A 79 5.11 -3.96 40.93
C VAL A 79 6.06 -5.09 41.33
#